data_AF-A0A821KCJ7-F1
#
_entry.id   AF-A0A821KCJ7-F1
#
_cell.length_a   1.000
_cell.length_b   1.000
_cell.length_c   1.000
_cell.angle_alpha   90.00
_cell.angle_beta   90.00
_cell.angle_gamma   90.00
#
_symmetry.space_group_name_H-M   'P 1'
#
loop_
_entity.id
_entity.type
_entity.pdbx_description
1 polymer ?
#
loop_
_entity_poly.entity_id
_entity_poly.type
_entity_poly.pdbx_seq_one_letter_code
_entity_poly.pdbx_strand_id
1 'polypeptide(L)'
;MPRKIHFQVVHTTSSDEQHPASELNHHGPLVNGWQSSRFSIYPQEIILQLENYVRLRRIQLLSHQYLIASKIEFFMGDCTSDESVTIENARYTRLG
;
A
#
# COMPACT_ATOMS: atom_id res chain seq x y z
N MET A 1 3.03 -23.84 -2.28
CA MET A 1 3.86 -22.96 -1.44
C MET A 1 3.34 -21.53 -1.54
N PRO A 2 3.28 -20.75 -0.45
CA PRO A 2 2.98 -19.32 -0.55
C PRO A 2 4.08 -18.63 -1.37
N ARG A 3 3.69 -17.81 -2.34
CA ARG A 3 4.61 -17.01 -3.16
C ARG A 3 4.43 -15.54 -2.81
N LYS A 4 5.52 -14.78 -2.87
CA LYS A 4 5.46 -13.33 -2.76
C LYS A 4 4.67 -12.79 -3.95
N ILE A 5 3.70 -11.94 -3.67
CA ILE A 5 2.91 -11.23 -4.67
C ILE A 5 3.63 -9.92 -4.95
N HIS A 6 3.94 -9.64 -6.21
CA HIS A 6 4.46 -8.34 -6.62
C HIS A 6 3.33 -7.32 -6.65
N PHE A 7 3.67 -6.10 -6.25
CA PHE A 7 2.78 -4.96 -6.29
C PHE A 7 3.57 -3.71 -6.65
N GLN A 8 2.84 -2.65 -7.01
CA GLN A 8 3.38 -1.30 -7.14
C GLN A 8 2.51 -0.33 -6.36
N VAL A 9 3.14 0.67 -5.73
CA VAL A 9 2.40 1.80 -5.16
C VAL A 9 1.92 2.68 -6.29
N VAL A 10 0.60 2.88 -6.36
CA VAL A 10 -0.04 3.72 -7.38
C VAL A 10 -0.59 5.02 -6.80
N HIS A 11 -0.75 5.10 -5.48
CA HIS A 11 -1.21 6.31 -4.82
C HIS A 11 -0.80 6.34 -3.35
N THR A 12 -0.55 7.56 -2.86
CA THR A 12 -0.45 7.88 -1.43
C THR A 12 -1.08 9.22 -1.15
N THR A 13 -1.74 9.39 0.00
CA THR A 13 -2.25 10.71 0.42
C THR A 13 -1.11 11.72 0.60
N SER A 14 0.03 11.28 1.15
CA SER A 14 1.24 12.09 1.28
C SER A 14 2.49 11.21 1.30
N SER A 15 3.65 11.82 1.07
CA SER A 15 4.95 11.16 1.14
C SER A 15 6.02 12.18 1.55
N ASP A 16 6.94 11.77 2.42
CA ASP A 16 8.13 12.55 2.73
C ASP A 16 9.17 12.45 1.58
N GLU A 17 9.91 13.52 1.31
CA GLU A 17 10.89 13.55 0.21
C GLU A 17 12.03 12.55 0.41
N GLN A 18 12.42 12.28 1.66
CA GLN A 18 13.49 11.33 1.98
C GLN A 18 13.00 9.88 2.07
N HIS A 19 11.68 9.69 2.24
CA HIS A 19 11.04 8.38 2.39
C HIS A 19 9.83 8.27 1.44
N PRO A 20 10.05 8.35 0.11
CA PRO A 20 8.96 8.41 -0.85
C PRO A 20 8.27 7.04 -1.00
N ALA A 21 7.02 7.06 -1.46
CA ALA A 21 6.23 5.85 -1.63
C ALA A 21 6.85 4.82 -2.59
N SER A 22 7.62 5.28 -3.57
CA SER A 22 8.33 4.41 -4.53
C SER A 22 9.31 3.45 -3.86
N GLU A 23 9.80 3.75 -2.65
CA GLU A 23 10.66 2.86 -1.88
C GLU A 23 9.95 1.56 -1.49
N LEU A 24 8.62 1.56 -1.34
CA LEU A 24 7.85 0.33 -1.03
C LEU A 24 7.81 -0.66 -2.20
N ASN A 25 8.09 -0.22 -3.43
CA ASN A 25 8.16 -1.11 -4.60
C ASN A 25 9.39 -2.02 -4.55
N HIS A 26 10.41 -1.63 -3.79
CA HIS A 26 11.64 -2.37 -3.63
C HIS A 26 11.67 -3.01 -2.25
N HIS A 27 12.22 -4.22 -2.16
CA HIS A 27 12.36 -4.91 -0.88
C HIS A 27 13.80 -5.32 -0.69
N GLY A 28 14.41 -4.81 0.37
CA GLY A 28 15.77 -5.14 0.75
C GLY A 28 16.13 -4.51 2.09
N PRO A 29 17.29 -4.84 2.66
CA PRO A 29 17.73 -4.28 3.93
C PRO A 29 18.11 -2.80 3.85
N LEU A 30 18.29 -2.26 2.64
CA LEU A 30 18.73 -0.88 2.38
C LEU A 30 17.60 0.05 1.95
N VAL A 31 16.36 -0.44 1.86
CA VAL A 31 15.23 0.41 1.44
C VAL A 31 14.85 1.35 2.59
N ASN A 32 14.62 2.62 2.27
CA ASN A 32 14.27 3.61 3.29
C ASN A 32 12.82 3.44 3.76
N GLY A 33 11.99 2.80 2.93
CA GLY A 33 10.56 2.66 3.17
C GLY A 33 9.82 3.97 2.92
N TRP A 34 8.57 4.02 3.38
CA TRP A 34 7.69 5.18 3.21
C TRP A 34 7.40 5.84 4.55
N GLN A 35 7.30 7.16 4.51
CA GLN A 35 6.79 7.98 5.60
C GLN A 35 5.81 9.01 5.05
N SER A 36 4.74 9.32 5.80
CA SER A 36 3.88 10.45 5.48
C SER A 36 4.64 11.77 5.59
N SER A 37 4.20 12.79 4.86
CA SER A 37 4.80 14.13 4.96
C SER A 37 4.67 14.67 6.39
N ARG A 38 5.59 15.55 6.80
CA ARG A 38 5.51 16.24 8.10
C ARG A 38 4.19 17.00 8.22
N PHE A 39 3.59 16.94 9.42
CA PHE A 39 2.31 17.58 9.73
C PHE A 39 1.13 17.11 8.84
N SER A 40 1.18 15.86 8.33
CA SER A 40 0.08 15.27 7.56
C SER A 40 -1.20 15.09 8.39
N ILE A 41 -2.35 15.30 7.76
CA ILE A 41 -3.67 15.05 8.36
C ILE A 41 -3.98 13.56 8.26
N TYR A 42 -4.39 12.92 9.35
CA TYR A 42 -4.76 11.50 9.35
C TYR A 42 -6.28 11.32 9.08
N PRO A 43 -6.70 10.21 8.44
CA PRO A 43 -5.90 9.04 8.04
C PRO A 43 -4.98 9.30 6.83
N GLN A 44 -3.94 8.48 6.71
CA GLN A 44 -3.06 8.43 5.55
C GLN A 44 -3.34 7.14 4.79
N GLU A 45 -3.46 7.24 3.47
CA GLU A 45 -3.82 6.13 2.60
C GLU A 45 -2.66 5.80 1.65
N ILE A 46 -2.49 4.52 1.37
CA ILE A 46 -1.54 3.98 0.39
C ILE A 46 -2.30 2.94 -0.43
N ILE A 47 -2.25 3.04 -1.75
CA ILE A 47 -2.90 2.09 -2.64
C ILE A 47 -1.83 1.31 -3.39
N LEU A 48 -1.90 -0.01 -3.24
CA LEU A 48 -1.02 -0.97 -3.86
C LEU A 48 -1.77 -1.68 -4.99
N GLN A 49 -1.27 -1.55 -6.21
CA GLN A 49 -1.76 -2.31 -7.35
C GLN A 49 -1.01 -3.64 -7.43
N LEU A 50 -1.74 -4.74 -7.38
CA LEU A 50 -1.17 -6.08 -7.55
C LEU A 50 -0.94 -6.34 -9.05
N GLU A 51 0.15 -7.02 -9.39
CA GLU A 51 0.52 -7.29 -10.79
C GLU A 51 -0.55 -8.14 -11.51
N ASN A 52 -1.22 -9.03 -10.77
CA ASN A 52 -2.24 -9.93 -11.30
C ASN A 52 -3.36 -10.11 -10.27
N TYR A 53 -4.49 -10.63 -10.73
CA TYR A 53 -5.53 -11.17 -9.87
C TYR A 53 -4.97 -12.33 -9.01
N VAL A 54 -4.99 -12.14 -7.70
CA VAL A 54 -4.40 -13.09 -6.76
C VAL A 54 -5.29 -13.29 -5.54
N ARG A 55 -5.25 -14.51 -5.00
CA ARG A 55 -5.84 -14.82 -3.70
C ARG A 55 -4.87 -14.45 -2.60
N LEU A 56 -5.10 -13.31 -1.96
CA LEU A 56 -4.30 -12.85 -0.83
C LEU A 56 -4.53 -13.72 0.41
N ARG A 57 -3.45 -14.24 1.01
CA ARG A 57 -3.51 -15.14 2.19
C ARG A 57 -2.86 -14.57 3.44
N ARG A 58 -1.86 -13.72 3.27
CA ARG A 58 -1.06 -13.14 4.36
C ARG A 58 -0.59 -11.77 3.94
N ILE A 59 -0.75 -10.79 4.82
CA ILE A 59 -0.11 -9.48 4.73
C ILE A 59 0.97 -9.43 5.81
N GLN A 60 2.12 -8.88 5.45
CA GLN A 60 3.20 -8.59 6.38
C GLN A 60 3.58 -7.13 6.22
N LEU A 61 3.62 -6.41 7.33
CA LEU A 61 4.00 -5.01 7.38
C LEU A 61 5.06 -4.83 8.46
N LEU A 62 6.02 -3.96 8.21
CA LEU A 62 7.03 -3.54 9.15
C LEU A 62 6.85 -2.05 9.40
N SER A 63 6.62 -1.66 10.65
CA SER A 63 6.61 -0.25 11.06
C SER A 63 7.96 0.12 11.65
N HIS A 64 8.42 1.32 11.35
CA HIS A 64 9.58 1.88 12.00
C HIS A 64 9.30 2.09 13.50
N GLN A 65 10.26 1.76 14.36
CA GLN A 65 10.07 1.69 15.81
C GLN A 65 9.66 3.02 16.47
N TYR A 66 9.95 4.16 15.81
CA TYR A 66 9.56 5.50 16.28
C TYR A 66 8.32 6.07 15.57
N LEU A 67 7.78 5.36 14.57
CA LEU A 67 6.66 5.79 13.74
C LEU A 67 5.60 4.69 13.66
N ILE A 68 5.25 4.13 14.81
CA ILE A 68 4.30 3.02 14.90
C ILE A 68 2.89 3.60 14.74
N ALA A 69 2.18 3.15 13.69
CA ALA A 69 0.79 3.54 13.47
C ALA A 69 -0.11 3.01 14.59
N SER A 70 -1.01 3.85 15.10
CA SER A 70 -1.98 3.46 16.15
C SER A 70 -3.06 2.52 15.62
N LYS A 71 -3.38 2.59 14.34
CA LYS A 71 -4.37 1.75 13.65
C LYS A 71 -3.98 1.61 12.18
N ILE A 72 -4.10 0.39 11.65
CA ILE A 72 -3.95 0.10 10.22
C ILE A 72 -5.19 -0.66 9.78
N GLU A 73 -5.84 -0.17 8.74
CA GLU A 73 -7.00 -0.81 8.11
C GLU A 73 -6.62 -1.26 6.71
N PHE A 74 -7.08 -2.44 6.32
CA PHE A 74 -6.82 -3.00 5.00
C PHE A 74 -8.12 -3.01 4.20
N PHE A 75 -8.01 -2.69 2.92
CA PHE A 75 -9.11 -2.73 1.96
C PHE A 75 -8.66 -3.48 0.71
N MET A 76 -9.55 -4.27 0.12
CA MET A 76 -9.33 -4.93 -1.17
C MET A 76 -10.21 -4.26 -2.21
N GLY A 77 -9.59 -3.74 -3.26
CA GLY A 77 -10.27 -3.21 -4.44
C GLY A 77 -10.30 -4.22 -5.57
N ASP A 78 -11.41 -4.26 -6.30
CA ASP A 78 -11.50 -4.93 -7.60
C ASP A 78 -12.16 -3.98 -8.61
N CYS A 79 -11.67 -4.01 -9.86
CA CYS A 79 -12.24 -3.28 -10.99
C CYS A 79 -13.04 -4.26 -11.83
N THR A 80 -14.24 -3.87 -12.25
CA THR A 80 -15.06 -4.74 -13.09
C THR A 80 -14.36 -4.96 -14.45
N SER A 81 -14.54 -6.14 -15.05
CA SER A 81 -13.73 -6.63 -16.18
C SER A 81 -13.76 -5.77 -17.45
N ASP A 82 -14.75 -4.87 -17.58
CA ASP A 82 -14.92 -4.00 -18.76
C ASP A 82 -14.42 -2.57 -18.53
N GLU A 83 -13.97 -2.23 -17.32
CA GLU A 83 -13.51 -0.88 -16.96
C GLU A 83 -11.98 -0.81 -16.89
N SER A 84 -11.44 0.38 -17.15
CA SER A 84 -10.02 0.63 -16.92
C SER A 84 -9.69 0.48 -15.44
N VAL A 85 -8.58 -0.20 -15.14
CA VAL A 85 -8.07 -0.38 -13.77
C VAL A 85 -7.54 0.95 -13.25
N THR A 86 -8.42 1.74 -12.66
CA THR A 86 -8.11 3.01 -12.01
C THR A 86 -8.50 2.95 -10.53
N ILE A 87 -7.85 3.80 -9.73
CA ILE A 87 -8.10 3.89 -8.29
C ILE A 87 -9.56 4.26 -8.00
N GLU A 88 -10.16 5.12 -8.82
CA GLU A 88 -11.51 5.66 -8.65
C GLU A 88 -12.60 4.64 -9.02
N ASN A 89 -12.32 3.77 -10.00
CA ASN A 89 -13.27 2.75 -10.43
C ASN A 89 -13.27 1.51 -9.52
N ALA A 90 -12.20 1.32 -8.75
CA ALA A 90 -12.06 0.16 -7.88
C ALA A 90 -13.11 0.18 -6.75
N ARG A 91 -13.82 -0.93 -6.57
CA ARG A 91 -14.75 -1.10 -5.45
C ARG A 91 -14.02 -1.70 -4.27
N TYR A 92 -13.77 -0.88 -3.25
CA TYR A 92 -13.05 -1.29 -2.06
C TYR A 92 -13.95 -1.95 -1.01
N THR A 93 -13.52 -3.10 -0.51
CA THR A 93 -14.13 -3.80 0.62
C THR A 93 -13.12 -3.88 1.76
N ARG A 94 -13.52 -3.46 2.96
CA ARG A 94 -12.66 -3.55 4.14
C ARG A 94 -12.39 -5.01 4.53
N LEU A 95 -11.13 -5.33 4.79
CA LEU A 95 -10.69 -6.59 5.36
C LEU A 95 -10.67 -6.48 6.89
N GLY A 96 -11.65 -7.07 7.57
CA GLY A 96 -11.66 -7.21 9.04
C GLY A 96 -11.93 -5.92 9.81
#